data_AF-A0A9Q7ZRM4-F1
#
_entry.id   AF-A0A9Q7ZRM4-F1
#
_cell.length_a   1.000
_cell.length_b   1.000
_cell.length_c   1.000
_cell.angle_alpha   90.00
_cell.angle_beta   90.00
_cell.angle_gamma   90.00
#
_symmetry.space_group_name_H-M   'P 1'
#
loop_
_entity.id
_entity.type
_entity.pdbx_description
1 polymer ?
#
loop_
_entity_poly.entity_id
_entity_poly.type
_entity_poly.pdbx_seq_one_letter_code
_entity_poly.pdbx_strand_id
1 'polypeptide(L)'
;MQRTIHVHQNDNAILRVTFLLVLSFTLTGCALTRVSASSHDKDVDELNVIGLNLDAARQKAIVDGFVCSKDANLNQVQTESGSHKWLQTECSKKSLELFCPQMRFIVFNVDPDTNKVVDVGKYINQHTCF
;
A
#
# COMPACT_ATOMS: atom_id res chain seq x y z
N MET A 1 -36.69 -28.67 48.60
CA MET A 1 -36.27 -27.31 48.97
C MET A 1 -35.29 -26.82 47.91
N GLN A 2 -35.73 -25.92 47.04
CA GLN A 2 -34.95 -25.41 45.91
C GLN A 2 -34.42 -24.02 46.31
N ARG A 3 -33.10 -23.86 46.46
CA ARG A 3 -32.47 -22.57 46.76
C ARG A 3 -32.35 -21.77 45.47
N THR A 4 -33.15 -20.72 45.34
CA THR A 4 -33.01 -19.73 44.28
C THR A 4 -31.82 -18.83 44.61
N ILE A 5 -30.73 -18.93 43.85
CA ILE A 5 -29.59 -18.02 43.95
C ILE A 5 -29.96 -16.77 43.14
N HIS A 6 -30.27 -15.68 43.82
CA HIS A 6 -30.39 -14.36 43.19
C HIS A 6 -28.98 -13.85 42.88
N VAL A 7 -28.56 -13.99 41.62
CA VAL A 7 -27.37 -13.31 41.11
C VAL A 7 -27.74 -11.83 40.98
N HIS A 8 -27.18 -11.00 41.85
CA HIS A 8 -27.34 -9.54 41.77
C HIS A 8 -26.54 -9.05 40.56
N GLN A 9 -27.23 -8.87 39.43
CA GLN A 9 -26.63 -8.37 38.21
C GLN A 9 -26.36 -6.87 38.37
N ASN A 10 -25.07 -6.50 38.48
CA ASN A 10 -24.66 -5.10 38.61
C ASN A 10 -24.61 -4.48 37.21
N ASP A 11 -25.75 -3.98 36.74
CA ASP A 11 -25.94 -3.42 35.39
C ASP A 11 -24.93 -2.31 35.05
N ASN A 12 -24.47 -1.57 36.06
CA ASN A 12 -23.44 -0.54 35.92
C ASN A 12 -22.06 -1.11 35.54
N ALA A 13 -21.72 -2.31 36.01
CA ALA A 13 -20.47 -2.98 35.65
C ALA A 13 -20.53 -3.52 34.21
N ILE A 14 -21.68 -4.08 33.82
CA ILE A 14 -21.91 -4.60 32.46
C ILE A 14 -21.90 -3.45 31.45
N LEU A 15 -22.52 -2.31 31.77
CA LEU A 15 -22.52 -1.12 30.92
C LEU A 15 -21.10 -0.55 30.73
N ARG A 16 -20.30 -0.48 31.81
CA ARG A 16 -18.90 -0.02 31.76
C ARG A 16 -18.01 -0.95 30.94
N VAL A 17 -18.16 -2.26 31.11
CA VAL A 17 -17.39 -3.26 30.33
C VAL A 17 -17.77 -3.22 28.85
N THR A 18 -19.07 -3.09 28.54
CA THR A 18 -19.54 -2.94 27.16
C THR A 18 -19.00 -1.66 26.52
N PHE A 19 -18.98 -0.54 27.25
CA PHE A 19 -18.45 0.73 26.75
C PHE A 19 -16.94 0.68 26.49
N LEU A 20 -16.18 0.03 27.38
CA LEU A 20 -14.74 -0.19 27.20
C LEU A 20 -14.43 -1.10 26.02
N LEU A 21 -15.23 -2.15 25.80
CA LEU A 21 -15.10 -3.03 24.65
C LEU A 21 -15.36 -2.28 23.34
N VAL A 22 -16.45 -1.50 23.27
CA VAL A 22 -16.77 -0.69 22.08
C VAL A 22 -15.66 0.33 21.79
N LEU A 23 -15.09 0.98 22.81
CA LEU A 23 -13.94 1.88 22.65
C LEU A 23 -12.69 1.15 22.14
N SER A 24 -12.43 -0.08 22.58
CA SER A 24 -11.28 -0.85 22.10
C SER A 24 -11.41 -1.25 20.63
N PHE A 25 -12.62 -1.52 20.13
CA PHE A 25 -12.85 -1.84 18.71
C PHE A 25 -12.70 -0.63 17.77
N THR A 26 -12.98 0.59 18.23
CA THR A 26 -12.78 1.79 17.40
C THR A 26 -11.31 2.19 17.26
N LEU A 27 -10.46 1.82 18.22
CA LEU A 27 -9.01 2.10 18.19
C LEU A 27 -8.22 1.14 17.26
N THR A 28 -8.71 -0.08 17.02
CA THR A 28 -8.04 -1.03 16.11
C THR A 28 -8.45 -0.87 14.64
N GLY A 29 -9.52 -0.11 14.36
CA GLY A 29 -10.09 0.04 13.02
C GLY A 29 -9.18 0.80 12.03
N CYS A 30 -8.22 1.59 12.52
CA CYS A 30 -7.32 2.37 11.65
C CYS A 30 -6.21 1.54 10.99
N ALA A 31 -5.91 0.33 11.49
CA ALA A 31 -4.81 -0.48 10.96
C ALA A 31 -5.21 -1.39 9.79
N LEU A 32 -6.50 -1.71 9.64
CA LEU A 32 -6.97 -2.71 8.68
C LEU A 32 -6.96 -2.22 7.23
N THR A 33 -7.06 -0.92 6.98
CA THR A 33 -7.07 -0.35 5.64
C THR A 33 -5.67 -0.05 5.10
N ARG A 34 -4.65 -0.23 5.93
CA ARG A 34 -3.26 0.11 5.63
C ARG A 34 -2.58 -0.99 4.83
N VAL A 35 -1.97 -0.62 3.71
CA VAL A 35 -1.15 -1.55 2.92
C VAL A 35 0.26 -1.60 3.52
N SER A 36 0.73 -2.80 3.84
CA SER A 36 2.10 -3.03 4.28
C SER A 36 3.07 -2.97 3.09
N ALA A 37 4.35 -2.64 3.36
CA ALA A 37 5.39 -2.65 2.32
C ALA A 37 5.47 -4.03 1.64
N SER A 38 5.44 -5.13 2.40
CA SER A 38 5.51 -6.48 1.86
C SER A 38 4.32 -6.84 0.95
N SER A 39 3.11 -6.38 1.29
CA SER A 39 1.94 -6.61 0.43
C SER A 39 2.05 -5.81 -0.87
N HIS A 40 2.47 -4.54 -0.77
CA HIS A 40 2.72 -3.72 -1.95
C HIS A 40 3.82 -4.32 -2.84
N ASP A 41 4.90 -4.82 -2.24
CA ASP A 41 5.99 -5.44 -3.00
C ASP A 41 5.51 -6.63 -3.81
N LYS A 42 4.68 -7.47 -3.19
CA LYS A 42 4.06 -8.63 -3.82
C LYS A 42 3.09 -8.24 -4.93
N ASP A 43 2.20 -7.28 -4.68
CA ASP A 43 1.26 -6.77 -5.70
C ASP A 43 2.03 -6.29 -6.95
N VAL A 44 3.14 -5.57 -6.74
CA VAL A 44 3.97 -5.05 -7.84
C VAL A 44 4.70 -6.18 -8.58
N ASP A 45 5.20 -7.19 -7.87
CA ASP A 45 5.84 -8.35 -8.51
C ASP A 45 4.85 -9.13 -9.38
N GLU A 46 3.60 -9.25 -8.93
CA GLU A 46 2.52 -9.92 -9.68
C GLU A 46 2.14 -9.18 -10.98
N LEU A 47 2.46 -7.89 -11.11
CA LEU A 47 2.32 -7.18 -12.39
C LEU A 47 3.19 -7.79 -13.49
N ASN A 48 4.31 -8.45 -13.15
CA ASN A 48 5.21 -9.12 -14.10
C ASN A 48 5.57 -8.21 -15.30
N VAL A 49 6.17 -7.06 -15.00
CA VAL A 49 6.47 -6.00 -15.99
C VAL A 49 7.91 -6.00 -16.49
N ILE A 50 8.82 -6.69 -15.81
CA ILE A 50 10.23 -6.82 -16.23
C ILE A 50 10.27 -7.41 -17.65
N GLY A 51 11.07 -6.80 -18.52
CA GLY A 51 11.21 -7.17 -19.93
C GLY A 51 10.14 -6.63 -20.87
N LEU A 52 9.04 -6.05 -20.33
CA LEU A 52 8.04 -5.36 -21.15
C LEU A 52 8.56 -4.01 -21.63
N ASN A 53 7.99 -3.52 -22.73
CA ASN A 53 8.20 -2.13 -23.11
C ASN A 53 7.52 -1.18 -22.12
N LEU A 54 7.97 0.07 -22.08
CA LEU A 54 7.49 1.04 -21.11
C LEU A 54 5.97 1.26 -21.17
N ASP A 55 5.40 1.35 -22.38
CA ASP A 55 3.97 1.59 -22.54
C ASP A 55 3.12 0.41 -22.07
N ALA A 56 3.54 -0.83 -22.33
CA ALA A 56 2.87 -2.03 -21.85
C ALA A 56 2.95 -2.15 -20.31
N ALA A 57 4.10 -1.79 -19.73
CA ALA A 57 4.26 -1.74 -18.28
C ALA A 57 3.32 -0.69 -17.64
N ARG A 58 3.22 0.50 -18.24
CA ARG A 58 2.24 1.53 -17.84
C ARG A 58 0.81 1.02 -17.96
N GLN A 59 0.45 0.38 -19.07
CA GLN A 59 -0.90 -0.13 -19.25
C GLN A 59 -1.25 -1.18 -18.19
N LYS A 60 -0.34 -2.09 -17.85
CA LYS A 60 -0.57 -3.04 -16.75
C LYS A 60 -0.80 -2.34 -15.41
N ALA A 61 0.03 -1.36 -15.07
CA ALA A 61 -0.14 -0.59 -13.83
C ALA A 61 -1.45 0.21 -13.83
N ILE A 62 -1.85 0.80 -14.96
CA ILE A 62 -3.11 1.52 -15.11
C ILE A 62 -4.31 0.58 -14.94
N VAL A 63 -4.26 -0.61 -15.51
CA VAL A 63 -5.31 -1.64 -15.32
C VAL A 63 -5.40 -2.07 -13.86
N ASP A 64 -4.28 -2.10 -13.12
CA ASP A 64 -4.30 -2.32 -11.68
C ASP A 64 -4.79 -1.09 -10.88
N GLY A 65 -4.97 0.06 -11.50
CA GLY A 65 -5.49 1.27 -10.86
C GLY A 65 -4.41 2.24 -10.36
N PHE A 66 -3.19 2.13 -10.87
CA PHE A 66 -2.18 3.18 -10.74
C PHE A 66 -2.41 4.29 -11.77
N VAL A 67 -1.96 5.50 -11.43
CA VAL A 67 -1.87 6.64 -12.33
C VAL A 67 -0.41 6.91 -12.62
N CYS A 68 -0.01 6.77 -13.89
CA CYS A 68 1.37 6.93 -14.33
C CYS A 68 1.67 8.33 -14.85
N SER A 69 2.87 8.81 -14.59
CA SER A 69 3.42 9.98 -15.27
C SER A 69 3.55 9.71 -16.78
N LYS A 70 3.26 10.73 -17.57
CA LYS A 70 3.42 10.67 -19.04
C LYS A 70 4.89 10.69 -19.42
N ASP A 71 5.69 11.41 -18.65
CA ASP A 71 7.09 11.64 -18.95
C ASP A 71 7.98 10.62 -18.25
N ALA A 72 9.07 10.27 -18.92
CA ALA A 72 10.16 9.48 -18.36
C ALA A 72 11.44 10.32 -18.43
N ASN A 73 12.18 10.37 -17.33
CA ASN A 73 13.40 11.16 -17.22
C ASN A 73 14.61 10.24 -17.15
N LEU A 74 15.69 10.59 -17.84
CA LEU A 74 16.94 9.84 -17.77
C LEU A 74 17.64 10.17 -16.46
N ASN A 75 17.74 9.19 -15.57
CA ASN A 75 18.33 9.34 -14.24
C ASN A 75 19.49 8.37 -14.04
N GLN A 76 20.44 8.75 -13.19
CA GLN A 76 21.47 7.85 -12.69
C GLN A 76 20.91 7.05 -11.51
N VAL A 77 20.84 5.74 -11.66
CA VAL A 77 20.25 4.81 -10.69
C VAL A 77 21.35 3.92 -10.13
N GLN A 78 21.50 3.95 -8.80
CA GLN A 78 22.44 3.08 -8.11
C GLN A 78 21.76 1.79 -7.70
N THR A 79 22.30 0.66 -8.15
CA THR A 79 21.85 -0.69 -7.79
C THR A 79 23.00 -1.49 -7.18
N GLU A 80 22.70 -2.68 -6.67
CA GLU A 80 23.72 -3.64 -6.21
C GLU A 80 24.70 -4.02 -7.33
N SER A 81 24.23 -4.05 -8.58
CA SER A 81 25.05 -4.37 -9.75
C SER A 81 25.89 -3.20 -10.28
N GLY A 82 25.71 -2.00 -9.71
CA GLY A 82 26.42 -0.79 -10.12
C GLY A 82 25.49 0.38 -10.45
N SER A 83 26.10 1.45 -10.96
CA SER A 83 25.41 2.65 -11.40
C SER A 83 24.97 2.50 -12.85
N HIS A 84 23.69 2.78 -13.11
CA HIS A 84 23.09 2.71 -14.45
C HIS A 84 22.47 4.04 -14.85
N LYS A 85 22.36 4.31 -16.15
CA LYS A 85 21.56 5.43 -16.67
C LYS A 85 20.28 4.86 -17.28
N TRP A 86 19.16 5.04 -16.59
CA TRP A 86 17.87 4.48 -16.99
C TRP A 86 16.82 5.56 -17.10
N LEU A 87 15.87 5.35 -18.01
CA LEU A 87 14.66 6.15 -18.06
C LEU A 87 13.79 5.75 -16.87
N GLN A 88 13.43 6.72 -16.05
CA GLN A 88 12.56 6.55 -14.90
C GLN A 88 11.21 7.23 -15.13
N THR A 89 10.14 6.48 -14.91
CA THR A 89 8.80 7.03 -14.81
C THR A 89 8.09 6.41 -13.62
N GLU A 90 7.23 7.20 -13.00
CA GLU A 90 6.56 6.84 -11.77
C GLU A 90 5.07 6.62 -12.00
N CYS A 91 4.51 5.62 -11.33
CA CYS A 91 3.08 5.40 -11.21
C CYS A 91 2.68 5.39 -9.74
N SER A 92 1.57 6.03 -9.41
CA SER A 92 1.10 6.16 -8.04
C SER A 92 -0.34 5.65 -7.88
N LYS A 93 -0.64 5.06 -6.73
CA LYS A 93 -1.98 4.57 -6.36
C LYS A 93 -2.30 5.00 -4.95
N LYS A 94 -3.44 5.66 -4.80
CA LYS A 94 -3.96 6.10 -3.51
C LYS A 94 -4.66 4.92 -2.82
N SER A 95 -4.32 4.67 -1.56
CA SER A 95 -4.96 3.62 -0.76
C SER A 95 -6.37 4.04 -0.32
N LEU A 96 -7.21 3.07 0.01
CA LEU A 96 -8.64 3.29 0.33
C LEU A 96 -8.88 3.78 1.77
N GLU A 97 -7.85 4.16 2.51
CA GLU A 97 -8.03 4.69 3.86
C GLU A 97 -8.76 6.03 3.84
N LEU A 98 -9.75 6.19 4.72
CA LEU A 98 -10.64 7.35 4.71
C LEU A 98 -9.97 8.62 5.28
N PHE A 99 -9.15 8.47 6.31
CA PHE A 99 -8.62 9.60 7.09
C PHE A 99 -7.18 9.98 6.74
N CYS A 100 -6.33 9.03 6.36
CA CYS A 100 -4.98 9.32 5.87
C CYS A 100 -4.53 8.28 4.82
N PRO A 101 -4.99 8.42 3.58
CA PRO A 101 -4.68 7.46 2.53
C PRO A 101 -3.19 7.47 2.22
N GLN A 102 -2.55 6.32 2.39
CA GLN A 102 -1.19 6.09 1.92
C GLN A 102 -1.10 6.23 0.40
N MET A 103 -0.04 6.87 -0.08
CA MET A 103 0.32 6.86 -1.49
C MET A 103 1.35 5.75 -1.74
N ARG A 104 1.04 4.88 -2.69
CA ARG A 104 1.88 3.75 -3.08
C ARG A 104 2.46 4.02 -4.46
N PHE A 105 3.75 3.76 -4.64
CA PHE A 105 4.47 4.12 -5.84
C PHE A 105 5.19 2.92 -6.45
N ILE A 106 5.23 2.93 -7.78
CA ILE A 106 6.00 2.06 -8.64
C ILE A 106 6.87 2.95 -9.51
N VAL A 107 8.16 2.67 -9.59
CA VAL A 107 9.10 3.36 -10.47
C VAL A 107 9.60 2.36 -11.49
N PHE A 108 9.24 2.56 -12.76
CA PHE A 108 9.79 1.75 -13.83
C PHE A 108 11.17 2.28 -14.21
N ASN A 109 12.19 1.44 -14.06
CA ASN A 109 13.52 1.68 -14.58
C ASN A 109 13.64 1.00 -15.94
N VAL A 110 13.81 1.79 -16.98
CA VAL A 110 13.81 1.35 -18.37
C VAL A 110 15.19 1.54 -18.98
N ASP A 111 15.70 0.49 -19.61
CA ASP A 111 16.89 0.56 -20.43
C ASP A 111 16.60 1.44 -21.67
N PRO A 112 17.30 2.57 -21.86
CA PRO A 112 17.05 3.50 -22.94
C PRO A 112 17.30 2.89 -24.33
N ASP A 113 18.18 1.89 -24.43
CA ASP A 113 18.57 1.29 -25.72
C ASP A 113 17.53 0.28 -26.21
N THR A 114 16.98 -0.51 -25.29
CA THR A 114 16.00 -1.56 -25.61
C THR A 114 14.55 -1.14 -25.36
N ASN A 115 14.33 -0.02 -24.67
CA ASN A 115 13.03 0.45 -24.17
C ASN A 115 12.31 -0.61 -23.32
N LYS A 116 13.06 -1.46 -22.61
CA LYS A 116 12.51 -2.51 -21.74
C LYS A 116 12.68 -2.15 -20.28
N VAL A 117 11.67 -2.47 -19.48
CA VAL A 117 11.78 -2.40 -18.02
C VAL A 117 12.81 -3.42 -17.57
N VAL A 118 13.86 -2.94 -16.89
CA VAL A 118 14.96 -3.77 -16.39
C VAL A 118 14.94 -3.89 -14.87
N ASP A 119 14.30 -2.93 -14.20
CA ASP A 119 14.13 -2.92 -12.75
C ASP A 119 12.86 -2.15 -12.37
N VAL A 120 12.34 -2.43 -11.17
CA VAL A 120 11.12 -1.80 -10.64
C VAL A 120 11.33 -1.36 -9.21
N GLY A 121 11.42 -0.04 -9.01
CA GLY A 121 11.42 0.57 -7.68
C GLY A 121 10.03 0.57 -7.06
N LYS A 122 9.96 0.44 -5.74
CA LYS A 122 8.71 0.33 -4.99
C LYS A 122 8.84 1.07 -3.67
N TYR A 123 7.86 1.91 -3.34
CA TYR A 123 7.83 2.55 -2.03
C TYR A 123 6.42 3.01 -1.65
N ILE A 124 6.20 3.21 -0.35
CA ILE A 124 4.96 3.76 0.20
C ILE A 124 5.30 5.04 0.94
N ASN A 125 4.64 6.15 0.57
CA ASN A 125 4.69 7.37 1.37
C ASN A 125 3.65 7.29 2.49
N GLN A 126 4.13 7.28 3.73
CA GLN A 126 3.35 7.08 4.95
C GLN A 126 2.79 8.40 5.53
N HIS A 127 3.20 9.57 5.00
CA HIS A 127 2.94 10.90 5.59
C HIS A 127 1.95 11.75 4.81
N THR A 128 1.04 11.16 4.01
CA THR A 128 0.04 11.92 3.26
C THR A 128 -1.20 12.27 4.09
N CYS A 129 -0.98 12.73 5.33
CA CYS A 129 -1.99 13.32 6.20
C CYS A 129 -1.75 14.84 6.27
N PHE A 130 -2.80 15.66 6.16
CA PHE A 130 -2.72 17.12 6.33
C PHE A 130 -2.62 17.50 7.81
#